data_AF-A0A5D3AZR0-F1
#
_entry.id   AF-A0A5D3AZR0-F1
#
_cell.length_a   1.000
_cell.length_b   1.000
_cell.length_c   1.000
_cell.angle_alpha   90.00
_cell.angle_beta   90.00
_cell.angle_gamma   90.00
#
_symmetry.space_group_name_H-M   'P 1'
#
loop_
_entity.id
_entity.type
_entity.pdbx_description
1 polymer ?
#
loop_
_entity_poly.entity_id
_entity_poly.type
_entity_poly.pdbx_seq_one_letter_code
_entity_poly.pdbx_strand_id
1 'polypeptide(L)'
;MSYSVSYHAEQSWTADDLANELPKVQPTALGTVETIEVDENFKWWPSTGQPGPLTTAFVLVDLQYDPETKKLTRKSATATRPFNEDDSPDVYESALDAANEVDEIVWNRLVKRSENKDGEEWLRSCLTTESAQPLFEEQSRLAKEIQTDHPGVEMVTIESDYFEKLHR
;
A
#
# COMPACT_ATOMS: atom_id res chain seq x y z
N MET A 1 11.39 5.75 -17.46
CA MET A 1 11.47 6.76 -16.38
C MET A 1 11.95 6.07 -15.11
N SER A 2 12.94 6.60 -14.41
CA SER A 2 13.51 6.05 -13.17
C SER A 2 12.74 6.56 -11.95
N TYR A 3 12.21 5.65 -11.14
CA TYR A 3 11.46 5.91 -9.91
C TYR A 3 12.20 5.26 -8.79
N SER A 4 12.16 5.80 -7.58
CA SER A 4 13.05 5.32 -6.55
C SER A 4 12.18 4.88 -5.36
N VAL A 5 12.35 3.61 -4.98
CA VAL A 5 11.41 2.76 -4.22
C VAL A 5 12.05 2.38 -2.92
N SER A 6 11.43 2.75 -1.80
CA SER A 6 12.11 2.75 -0.50
C SER A 6 11.67 1.66 0.46
N TYR A 7 10.56 0.99 0.18
CA TYR A 7 9.88 0.23 1.20
C TYR A 7 9.12 -0.94 0.59
N HIS A 8 9.15 -2.07 1.28
CA HIS A 8 8.30 -3.22 1.04
C HIS A 8 7.78 -3.75 2.37
N ALA A 9 6.49 -3.96 2.49
CA ALA A 9 5.90 -4.68 3.60
C ALA A 9 4.88 -5.70 3.11
N GLU A 10 4.96 -6.91 3.65
CA GLU A 10 3.96 -7.95 3.45
C GLU A 10 3.24 -8.18 4.78
N GLN A 11 1.92 -8.26 4.71
CA GLN A 11 1.05 -8.57 5.82
C GLN A 11 0.08 -9.66 5.41
N SER A 12 -0.25 -10.54 6.35
CA SER A 12 -1.20 -11.60 6.07
C SER A 12 -2.04 -12.00 7.28
N TRP A 13 -3.26 -12.43 6.99
CA TRP A 13 -4.26 -12.83 7.97
C TRP A 13 -4.96 -14.12 7.57
N THR A 14 -5.36 -14.88 8.57
CA THR A 14 -6.12 -16.12 8.47
C THR A 14 -7.32 -16.08 9.42
N ALA A 15 -8.18 -17.10 9.34
CA ALA A 15 -9.29 -17.25 10.28
C ALA A 15 -8.84 -17.40 11.74
N ASP A 16 -7.65 -17.97 11.96
CA ASP A 16 -7.11 -18.16 13.31
C ASP A 16 -6.65 -16.84 13.94
N ASP A 17 -6.30 -15.84 13.13
CA ASP A 17 -5.91 -14.51 13.60
C ASP A 17 -7.12 -13.68 14.08
N LEU A 18 -8.35 -14.00 13.63
CA LEU A 18 -9.57 -13.42 14.19
C LEU A 18 -9.92 -13.98 15.57
N ALA A 19 -9.46 -15.19 15.88
CA ALA A 19 -9.72 -15.85 17.16
C ALA A 19 -8.70 -15.49 18.25
N ASN A 20 -7.57 -14.88 17.86
CA ASN A 20 -6.46 -14.48 18.72
C ASN A 20 -6.20 -12.96 18.63
N GLU A 21 -5.22 -12.42 19.35
CA GLU A 21 -4.72 -11.06 19.06
C GLU A 21 -4.10 -11.08 17.65
N LEU A 22 -4.56 -10.19 16.76
CA LEU A 22 -3.99 -10.06 15.43
C LEU A 22 -2.48 -9.81 15.53
N PRO A 23 -1.66 -10.40 14.64
CA PRO A 23 -0.23 -10.23 14.71
C PRO A 23 0.13 -8.73 14.68
N LYS A 24 0.67 -8.24 15.80
CA LYS A 24 1.30 -6.92 15.87
C LYS A 24 2.50 -6.94 14.92
N VAL A 25 2.61 -5.86 14.15
CA VAL A 25 3.55 -5.68 13.06
C VAL A 25 4.95 -6.17 13.42
N GLN A 26 5.56 -6.94 12.52
CA GLN A 26 7.01 -6.93 12.35
C GLN A 26 7.30 -6.19 11.05
N PRO A 27 7.40 -4.84 11.08
CA PRO A 27 7.80 -4.10 9.91
C PRO A 27 9.25 -4.52 9.64
N THR A 28 9.46 -5.26 8.56
CA THR A 28 10.81 -5.61 8.16
C THR A 28 11.33 -4.42 7.38
N ALA A 29 11.95 -3.47 8.09
CA ALA A 29 12.66 -2.37 7.45
C ALA A 29 13.87 -2.95 6.70
N LEU A 30 13.70 -3.21 5.41
CA LEU A 30 14.81 -3.50 4.51
C LEU A 30 15.24 -2.17 3.90
N GLY A 31 16.24 -1.57 4.53
CA GLY A 31 16.96 -0.46 3.94
C GLY A 31 17.58 -0.94 2.64
N THR A 32 17.05 -0.47 1.51
CA THR A 32 17.77 0.24 0.44
C THR A 32 16.72 0.79 -0.50
N VAL A 33 16.85 2.08 -0.83
CA VAL A 33 16.06 2.73 -1.87
C VAL A 33 16.51 2.19 -3.24
N GLU A 34 15.69 1.42 -3.93
CA GLU A 34 15.99 0.90 -5.27
C GLU A 34 15.32 1.77 -6.34
N THR A 35 16.10 2.29 -7.28
CA THR A 35 15.55 2.99 -8.44
C THR A 35 15.03 1.99 -9.48
N ILE A 36 13.72 1.86 -9.57
CA ILE A 36 12.99 1.06 -10.57
C ILE A 36 12.73 1.91 -11.81
N GLU A 37 13.29 1.50 -12.94
CA GLU A 37 12.91 2.06 -14.24
C GLU A 37 11.57 1.47 -14.70
N VAL A 38 10.53 2.29 -14.71
CA VAL A 38 9.22 1.91 -15.26
C VAL A 38 9.18 2.40 -16.71
N ASP A 39 8.87 1.48 -17.63
CA ASP A 39 8.79 1.70 -19.08
C ASP A 39 7.84 2.86 -19.42
N GLU A 40 8.11 3.62 -20.49
CA GLU A 40 7.25 4.73 -20.92
C GLU A 40 5.88 4.26 -21.43
N ASN A 41 5.74 2.97 -21.74
CA ASN A 41 4.51 2.35 -22.23
C ASN A 41 3.49 1.97 -21.15
N PHE A 42 3.71 2.31 -19.87
CA PHE A 42 2.77 1.96 -18.79
C PHE A 42 1.47 2.77 -18.84
N LYS A 43 0.54 2.32 -19.69
CA LYS A 43 -0.88 2.69 -19.75
C LYS A 43 -1.67 2.42 -18.45
N TRP A 44 -1.02 1.94 -17.39
CA TRP A 44 -1.65 1.27 -16.24
C TRP A 44 -1.27 1.89 -14.88
N TRP A 45 -0.89 3.18 -14.88
CA TRP A 45 -0.90 4.04 -13.69
C TRP A 45 -2.22 4.82 -13.64
N PRO A 46 -2.84 4.99 -12.46
CA PRO A 46 -3.94 4.13 -12.05
C PRO A 46 -5.10 4.10 -13.08
N SER A 47 -5.94 3.06 -13.01
CA SER A 47 -7.21 2.99 -13.77
C SER A 47 -8.15 4.19 -13.54
N THR A 48 -7.86 5.06 -12.56
CA THR A 48 -8.61 6.27 -12.17
C THR A 48 -8.06 7.59 -12.72
N GLY A 49 -7.18 7.56 -13.71
CA GLY A 49 -6.72 8.78 -14.39
C GLY A 49 -5.49 9.39 -13.73
N GLN A 50 -4.85 10.29 -14.47
CA GLN A 50 -3.54 10.84 -14.17
C GLN A 50 -3.38 11.21 -12.69
N PRO A 51 -2.25 10.84 -12.07
CA PRO A 51 -2.03 11.14 -10.68
C PRO A 51 -2.16 12.65 -10.46
N GLY A 52 -2.78 13.04 -9.34
CA GLY A 52 -3.17 14.43 -9.08
C GLY A 52 -2.01 15.42 -9.26
N PRO A 53 -2.29 16.70 -9.53
CA PRO A 53 -1.24 17.70 -9.74
C PRO A 53 -0.31 17.89 -8.54
N LEU A 54 -0.71 17.42 -7.36
CA LEU A 54 0.04 17.50 -6.12
C LEU A 54 0.73 16.19 -5.73
N THR A 55 0.46 15.07 -6.42
CA THR A 55 1.02 13.76 -6.03
C THR A 55 2.53 13.74 -6.29
N THR A 56 3.31 13.60 -5.22
CA THR A 56 4.78 13.49 -5.24
C THR A 56 5.24 12.05 -4.95
N ALA A 57 4.43 11.27 -4.23
CA ALA A 57 4.72 9.88 -3.91
C ALA A 57 3.48 8.98 -3.93
N PHE A 58 3.73 7.68 -3.95
CA PHE A 58 2.75 6.62 -4.08
C PHE A 58 2.98 5.55 -3.02
N VAL A 59 1.87 4.99 -2.53
CA VAL A 59 1.86 3.70 -1.85
C VAL A 59 1.20 2.70 -2.79
N LEU A 60 2.02 1.84 -3.40
CA LEU A 60 1.57 0.76 -4.27
C LEU A 60 1.18 -0.43 -3.41
N VAL A 61 -0.01 -1.00 -3.62
CA VAL A 61 -0.53 -2.08 -2.79
C VAL A 61 -1.02 -3.23 -3.65
N ASP A 62 -0.58 -4.45 -3.35
CA ASP A 62 -1.11 -5.70 -3.89
C ASP A 62 -1.97 -6.37 -2.82
N LEU A 63 -3.19 -6.77 -3.17
CA LEU A 63 -4.18 -7.37 -2.28
C LEU A 63 -4.59 -8.72 -2.84
N GLN A 64 -4.34 -9.79 -2.09
CA GLN A 64 -4.59 -11.16 -2.53
C GLN A 64 -5.38 -11.93 -1.49
N TYR A 65 -6.30 -12.78 -1.94
CA TYR A 65 -6.91 -13.80 -1.11
C TYR A 65 -6.61 -15.17 -1.72
N ASP A 66 -5.96 -16.03 -0.94
CA ASP A 66 -5.71 -17.43 -1.30
C ASP A 66 -6.82 -18.31 -0.71
N PRO A 67 -7.70 -18.90 -1.54
CA PRO A 67 -8.78 -19.75 -1.08
C PRO A 67 -8.31 -21.12 -0.56
N GLU A 68 -7.14 -21.61 -1.01
CA GLU A 68 -6.62 -22.91 -0.56
C GLU A 68 -6.15 -22.83 0.88
N THR A 69 -5.40 -21.77 1.21
CA THR A 69 -4.88 -21.54 2.57
C THR A 69 -5.79 -20.64 3.42
N LYS A 70 -6.87 -20.11 2.86
CA LYS A 70 -7.78 -19.11 3.46
C LYS A 70 -7.01 -17.90 4.00
N LYS A 71 -5.97 -17.50 3.28
CA LYS A 71 -5.02 -16.46 3.67
C LYS A 71 -5.28 -15.20 2.89
N LEU A 72 -5.60 -14.12 3.59
CA LEU A 72 -5.64 -12.78 3.04
C LEU A 72 -4.24 -12.17 3.15
N THR A 73 -3.72 -11.58 2.08
CA THR A 73 -2.40 -10.97 2.03
C THR A 73 -2.50 -9.55 1.48
N ARG A 74 -1.77 -8.63 2.11
CA ARG A 74 -1.54 -7.26 1.64
C ARG A 74 -0.04 -7.09 1.49
N LYS A 75 0.42 -6.66 0.33
CA LYS A 75 1.80 -6.23 0.11
C LYS A 75 1.79 -4.76 -0.25
N SER A 76 2.69 -3.97 0.30
CA SER A 76 2.83 -2.56 0.00
C SER A 76 4.25 -2.21 -0.37
N ALA A 77 4.40 -1.25 -1.29
CA ALA A 77 5.67 -0.63 -1.62
C ALA A 77 5.49 0.88 -1.79
N THR A 78 6.52 1.67 -1.48
CA THR A 78 6.46 3.13 -1.66
C THR A 78 7.37 3.59 -2.78
N ALA A 79 6.89 4.53 -3.58
CA ALA A 79 7.60 5.05 -4.75
C ALA A 79 7.38 6.56 -4.87
N THR A 80 8.37 7.31 -5.35
CA THR A 80 8.17 8.73 -5.70
C THR A 80 7.94 8.91 -7.19
N ARG A 81 7.40 10.05 -7.61
CA ARG A 81 7.51 10.47 -9.01
C ARG A 81 8.99 10.68 -9.43
N PRO A 82 9.27 10.70 -10.74
CA PRO A 82 10.56 11.17 -11.23
C PRO A 82 10.67 12.65 -10.88
N PHE A 83 11.74 13.02 -10.20
CA PHE A 83 12.07 14.41 -9.90
C PHE A 83 12.85 15.03 -11.06
N ASN A 84 12.76 16.35 -11.21
CA ASN A 84 13.60 17.06 -12.17
C ASN A 84 15.04 17.09 -11.67
N GLU A 85 16.01 17.23 -12.59
CA GLU A 85 17.44 17.35 -12.25
C GLU A 85 17.74 18.55 -11.31
N ASP A 86 16.84 19.54 -11.27
CA ASP A 86 16.93 20.73 -10.44
C ASP A 86 16.32 20.56 -9.03
N ASP A 87 15.63 19.45 -8.74
CA ASP A 87 15.02 19.21 -7.43
C ASP A 87 16.07 18.77 -6.40
N SER A 88 16.02 19.33 -5.19
CA SER A 88 16.95 18.95 -4.11
C SER A 88 16.74 17.47 -3.71
N PRO A 89 17.81 16.71 -3.41
CA PRO A 89 17.71 15.38 -2.82
C PRO A 89 16.80 15.31 -1.58
N ASP A 90 16.71 16.40 -0.80
CA ASP A 90 15.84 16.45 0.38
C ASP A 90 14.33 16.32 0.02
N VAL A 91 13.94 16.76 -1.18
CA VAL A 91 12.56 16.66 -1.67
C VAL A 91 12.21 15.20 -1.96
N TYR A 92 13.19 14.45 -2.49
CA TYR A 92 13.07 13.04 -2.75
C TYR A 92 12.86 12.23 -1.45
N GLU A 93 13.72 12.45 -0.45
CA GLU A 93 13.64 11.77 0.84
C GLU A 93 12.33 12.11 1.57
N SER A 94 11.95 13.39 1.59
CA SER A 94 10.69 13.83 2.23
C SER A 94 9.45 13.20 1.62
N ALA A 95 9.43 13.01 0.29
CA ALA A 95 8.30 12.39 -0.40
C ALA A 95 8.17 10.89 -0.10
N LEU A 96 9.31 10.19 -0.01
CA LEU A 96 9.33 8.79 0.43
C LEU A 96 8.89 8.64 1.88
N ASP A 97 9.42 9.46 2.78
CA ASP A 97 9.07 9.41 4.20
C ASP A 97 7.57 9.63 4.41
N ALA A 98 6.98 10.58 3.66
CA ALA A 98 5.54 10.79 3.67
C ALA A 98 4.77 9.56 3.18
N ALA A 99 5.23 8.88 2.12
CA ALA A 99 4.58 7.66 1.64
C ALA A 99 4.71 6.49 2.63
N ASN A 100 5.87 6.35 3.27
CA ASN A 100 6.11 5.34 4.30
C ASN A 100 5.19 5.58 5.51
N GLU A 101 5.08 6.83 5.96
CA GLU A 101 4.18 7.24 7.04
C GLU A 101 2.72 6.93 6.70
N VAL A 102 2.28 7.23 5.47
CA VAL A 102 0.92 6.90 5.02
C VAL A 102 0.65 5.40 5.03
N ASP A 103 1.57 4.57 4.56
CA ASP A 103 1.41 3.10 4.61
C ASP A 103 1.29 2.61 6.06
N GLU A 104 2.14 3.11 6.95
CA GLU A 104 2.11 2.77 8.38
C GLU A 104 0.80 3.21 9.06
N ILE A 105 0.29 4.42 8.75
CA ILE A 105 -0.98 4.91 9.29
C ILE A 105 -2.13 4.03 8.81
N VAL A 106 -2.20 3.72 7.50
CA VAL A 106 -3.26 2.86 6.94
C VAL A 106 -3.23 1.51 7.63
N TRP A 107 -2.05 0.91 7.73
CA TRP A 107 -1.86 -0.36 8.40
C TRP A 107 -2.37 -0.33 9.86
N ASN A 108 -1.90 0.62 10.65
CA ASN A 108 -2.27 0.72 12.07
C ASN A 108 -3.79 0.95 12.23
N ARG A 109 -4.42 1.67 11.30
CA ARG A 109 -5.88 1.86 11.28
C ARG A 109 -6.62 0.59 10.88
N LEU A 110 -6.12 -0.18 9.90
CA LEU A 110 -6.71 -1.46 9.51
C LEU A 110 -6.74 -2.45 10.68
N VAL A 111 -5.62 -2.59 11.40
CA VAL A 111 -5.52 -3.45 12.60
C VAL A 111 -6.49 -3.00 13.70
N LYS A 112 -6.46 -1.72 14.06
CA LYS A 112 -7.38 -1.18 15.08
C LYS A 112 -8.85 -1.37 14.71
N ARG A 113 -9.19 -1.24 13.42
CA ARG A 113 -10.56 -1.39 12.95
C ARG A 113 -11.00 -2.85 12.85
N SER A 114 -10.09 -3.79 12.57
CA SER A 114 -10.40 -5.22 12.67
C SER A 114 -10.63 -5.70 14.10
N GLU A 115 -10.11 -4.99 15.12
CA GLU A 115 -10.34 -5.29 16.54
C GLU A 115 -11.62 -4.65 17.09
N ASN A 116 -12.15 -3.61 16.44
CA ASN A 116 -13.31 -2.88 16.92
C ASN A 116 -14.60 -3.56 16.45
N LYS A 117 -15.48 -3.93 17.40
CA LYS A 117 -16.80 -4.53 17.10
C LYS A 117 -17.74 -3.61 16.31
N ASP A 118 -17.52 -2.29 16.39
CA ASP A 118 -18.25 -1.28 15.63
C ASP A 118 -17.53 -0.86 14.33
N GLY A 119 -16.29 -1.31 14.13
CA GLY A 119 -15.55 -1.11 12.88
C GLY A 119 -16.05 -2.10 11.85
N GLU A 120 -16.41 -1.61 10.66
CA GLU A 120 -16.78 -2.43 9.50
C GLU A 120 -15.88 -3.67 9.44
N GLU A 121 -16.50 -4.84 9.61
CA GLU A 121 -15.81 -6.10 9.88
C GLU A 121 -15.15 -6.65 8.61
N TRP A 122 -14.27 -5.85 8.02
CA TRP A 122 -13.68 -6.04 6.70
C TRP A 122 -12.92 -7.38 6.66
N LEU A 123 -12.21 -7.73 7.75
CA LEU A 123 -11.46 -8.98 7.82
C LEU A 123 -12.39 -10.19 7.83
N ARG A 124 -13.45 -10.20 8.65
CA ARG A 124 -14.44 -11.29 8.64
C ARG A 124 -15.15 -11.35 7.29
N SER A 125 -15.45 -10.19 6.70
CA SER A 125 -16.07 -10.11 5.37
C SER A 125 -15.17 -10.76 4.32
N CYS A 126 -13.86 -10.46 4.31
CA CYS A 126 -12.91 -11.08 3.39
C CYS A 126 -12.88 -12.61 3.51
N LEU A 127 -12.89 -13.13 4.74
CA LEU A 127 -12.88 -14.57 4.97
C LEU A 127 -14.21 -15.25 4.64
N THR A 128 -15.33 -14.53 4.78
CA THR A 128 -16.67 -15.08 4.50
C THR A 128 -16.99 -15.06 3.02
N THR A 129 -16.55 -14.02 2.30
CA THR A 129 -16.74 -13.88 0.86
C THR A 129 -15.59 -14.48 0.04
N GLU A 130 -14.54 -14.98 0.70
CA GLU A 130 -13.34 -15.52 0.09
C GLU A 130 -12.72 -14.54 -0.93
N SER A 131 -12.62 -13.27 -0.53
CA SER A 131 -12.26 -12.17 -1.41
C SER A 131 -11.47 -11.07 -0.70
N ALA A 132 -10.53 -10.45 -1.42
CA ALA A 132 -9.82 -9.25 -0.96
C ALA A 132 -10.63 -7.94 -1.14
N GLN A 133 -11.82 -8.00 -1.74
CA GLN A 133 -12.65 -6.83 -2.03
C GLN A 133 -13.00 -5.99 -0.77
N PRO A 134 -13.39 -6.56 0.38
CA PRO A 134 -13.67 -5.75 1.57
C PRO A 134 -12.42 -5.04 2.12
N LEU A 135 -11.24 -5.65 2.02
CA LEU A 135 -9.98 -5.01 2.36
C LEU A 135 -9.67 -3.84 1.40
N PHE A 136 -9.93 -4.02 0.10
CA PHE A 136 -9.78 -2.94 -0.88
C PHE A 136 -10.67 -1.74 -0.55
N GLU A 137 -11.94 -1.98 -0.23
CA GLU A 137 -12.91 -0.92 0.11
C GLU A 137 -12.50 -0.16 1.37
N GLU A 138 -12.10 -0.89 2.42
CA GLU A 138 -11.68 -0.29 3.69
C GLU A 138 -10.37 0.50 3.54
N GLN A 139 -9.38 -0.04 2.82
CA GLN A 139 -8.16 0.68 2.49
C GLN A 139 -8.45 1.94 1.67
N SER A 140 -9.34 1.86 0.67
CA SER A 140 -9.72 3.01 -0.16
C SER A 140 -10.41 4.10 0.65
N ARG A 141 -11.18 3.71 1.67
CA ARG A 141 -11.82 4.64 2.61
C ARG A 141 -10.77 5.34 3.47
N LEU A 142 -9.81 4.59 4.03
CA LEU A 142 -8.70 5.14 4.82
C LEU A 142 -7.79 6.05 3.99
N ALA A 143 -7.48 5.68 2.75
CA ALA A 143 -6.67 6.49 1.85
C ALA A 143 -7.29 7.86 1.60
N LYS A 144 -8.62 7.93 1.41
CA LYS A 144 -9.35 9.22 1.27
C LYS A 144 -9.31 10.07 2.54
N GLU A 145 -9.40 9.44 3.73
CA GLU A 145 -9.27 10.17 5.00
C GLU A 145 -7.88 10.81 5.12
N ILE A 146 -6.84 10.02 4.84
CA ILE A 146 -5.43 10.41 5.02
C ILE A 146 -4.97 11.42 3.95
N GLN A 147 -5.57 11.39 2.76
CA GLN A 147 -5.26 12.35 1.68
C GLN A 147 -5.47 13.82 2.09
N THR A 148 -6.28 14.10 3.12
CA THR A 148 -6.42 15.46 3.67
C THR A 148 -5.15 15.92 4.38
N ASP A 149 -4.49 15.02 5.11
CA ASP A 149 -3.29 15.30 5.89
C ASP A 149 -2.01 15.12 5.06
N HIS A 150 -2.05 14.23 4.05
CA HIS A 150 -0.95 13.93 3.13
C HIS A 150 -1.38 14.10 1.66
N PRO A 151 -1.64 15.34 1.20
CA PRO A 151 -2.17 15.60 -0.15
C PRO A 151 -1.22 15.22 -1.29
N GLY A 152 0.07 15.02 -0.98
CA GLY A 152 1.09 14.60 -1.93
C GLY A 152 1.24 13.09 -2.09
N VAL A 153 0.52 12.28 -1.29
CA VAL A 153 0.64 10.82 -1.32
C VAL A 153 -0.65 10.20 -1.86
N GLU A 154 -0.50 9.30 -2.82
CA GLU A 154 -1.62 8.57 -3.41
C GLU A 154 -1.44 7.07 -3.21
N MET A 155 -2.48 6.39 -2.70
CA MET A 155 -2.48 4.94 -2.54
C MET A 155 -3.12 4.28 -3.75
N VAL A 156 -2.41 3.32 -4.35
CA VAL A 156 -2.81 2.70 -5.62
C VAL A 156 -2.76 1.18 -5.48
N THR A 157 -3.87 0.52 -5.76
CA THR A 157 -3.88 -0.94 -5.87
C THR A 157 -3.31 -1.36 -7.22
N ILE A 158 -2.34 -2.27 -7.21
CA ILE A 158 -1.67 -2.81 -8.39
C ILE A 158 -1.81 -4.32 -8.46
N GLU A 159 -1.71 -4.87 -9.67
CA GLU A 159 -1.73 -6.32 -9.90
C GLU A 159 -0.45 -6.97 -9.38
N SER A 160 -0.56 -8.20 -8.86
CA SER A 160 0.54 -8.92 -8.23
C SER A 160 1.72 -9.17 -9.16
N ASP A 161 1.46 -9.50 -10.43
CA ASP A 161 2.48 -9.67 -11.48
C ASP A 161 3.33 -8.40 -11.70
N TYR A 162 2.76 -7.23 -11.39
CA TYR A 162 3.48 -5.95 -11.45
C TYR A 162 4.26 -5.71 -10.17
N PHE A 163 3.65 -5.99 -9.01
CA PHE A 163 4.31 -5.89 -7.71
C PHE A 163 5.59 -6.74 -7.66
N GLU A 164 5.57 -7.97 -8.19
CA GLU A 164 6.74 -8.86 -8.26
C GLU A 164 7.88 -8.31 -9.14
N LYS A 165 7.57 -7.50 -10.15
CA LYS A 165 8.59 -6.85 -11.00
C LYS A 165 9.30 -5.71 -10.28
N LEU A 166 8.72 -5.20 -9.19
CA LEU A 166 9.38 -4.18 -8.38
C LEU A 166 10.58 -4.74 -7.59
N HIS A 167 10.73 -6.06 -7.53
CA HIS A 167 11.74 -6.79 -6.76
C HIS A 167 12.86 -7.43 -7.61
N ARG A 168 12.94 -7.13 -8.92
CA ARG A 168 13.91 -7.72 -9.85
C ARG A 168 14.83 -6.67 -10.44
#